data_AF-A0A7L2VAZ8-F1
#
_entry.id   AF-A0A7L2VAZ8-F1
#
_cell.length_a   1.000
_cell.length_b   1.000
_cell.length_c   1.000
_cell.angle_alpha   90.00
_cell.angle_beta   90.00
_cell.angle_gamma   90.00
#
_symmetry.space_group_name_H-M   'P 1'
#
loop_
_entity.id
_entity.type
_entity.pdbx_description
1 polymer ?
#
loop_
_entity_poly.entity_id
_entity_poly.type
_entity_poly.pdbx_seq_one_letter_code
_entity_poly.pdbx_strand_id
1 'polypeptide(L)'
;GKFLTLEELRELVQPSMATLLVVLKWLQGHGVERCRSVTTRDFLECHMPARVAEELLPGAEFQRYVKGQQSVVRSPRPYSVPEELEGHLDFVGGLHRFPAERRVLSRAWGDTGQPGGGGGGGGGRVGFHLGVTPSVLRQRYNMTGGDVGMVPNNSQACAQFLEQYFHQADLAEFMQLFGKSFPHLSQVERVVGHQGRGKAGLEASLDVEYIMSTGANISTWVFSNAGRHESQEPFLAWLLLLSNMSSLPWVHSVSYGDDEDSLSLSYLQRVNAEFMKAAARGLTILFASGDAGAGCRRVAGGNHTFRPSFPASRWVEVAVEGLLGTGG
;
A
#
# COMPACT_ATOMS: atom_id res chain seq x y z
N GLY A 1 -0.52 -22.06 -10.11
CA GLY A 1 -1.55 -22.68 -10.94
C GLY A 1 -2.62 -23.33 -10.09
N LYS A 2 -2.29 -24.36 -9.31
CA LYS A 2 -3.18 -24.89 -8.26
C LYS A 2 -3.02 -24.05 -6.99
N PHE A 3 -3.77 -22.96 -6.92
CA PHE A 3 -3.71 -22.03 -5.79
C PHE A 3 -4.69 -22.44 -4.70
N LEU A 4 -4.37 -22.08 -3.46
CA LEU A 4 -5.23 -22.38 -2.31
C LEU A 4 -6.41 -21.41 -2.25
N THR A 5 -7.57 -21.93 -1.88
CA THR A 5 -8.69 -21.12 -1.38
C THR A 5 -8.32 -20.48 -0.03
N LEU A 6 -9.09 -19.48 0.41
CA LEU A 6 -8.85 -18.86 1.71
C LEU A 6 -9.09 -19.86 2.86
N GLU A 7 -10.03 -20.78 2.67
CA GLU A 7 -10.36 -21.84 3.62
C GLU A 7 -9.23 -22.86 3.73
N GLU A 8 -8.69 -23.36 2.61
CA GLU A 8 -7.53 -24.26 2.62
C GLU A 8 -6.30 -23.58 3.22
N LEU A 9 -6.10 -22.29 2.91
CA LEU A 9 -5.03 -21.51 3.51
C LEU A 9 -5.19 -21.41 5.02
N ARG A 10 -6.42 -21.13 5.51
CA ARG A 10 -6.70 -21.09 6.95
C ARG A 10 -6.34 -22.40 7.62
N GLU A 11 -6.73 -23.54 7.07
CA GLU A 11 -6.40 -24.84 7.68
C GLU A 11 -4.88 -25.09 7.76
N LEU A 12 -4.10 -24.49 6.85
CA LEU A 12 -2.64 -24.58 6.86
C LEU A 12 -1.98 -23.65 7.91
N VAL A 13 -2.49 -22.43 8.07
CA VAL A 13 -1.79 -21.36 8.81
C VAL A 13 -2.44 -20.96 10.13
N GLN A 14 -3.66 -21.41 10.41
CA GLN A 14 -4.36 -21.00 11.63
C GLN A 14 -3.54 -21.40 12.88
N PRO A 15 -3.54 -20.55 13.92
CA PRO A 15 -2.81 -20.87 15.15
C PRO A 15 -3.36 -22.15 15.80
N SER A 16 -2.49 -22.83 16.54
CA SER A 16 -2.91 -23.99 17.34
C SER A 16 -4.00 -23.60 18.35
N MET A 17 -4.84 -24.56 18.74
CA MET A 17 -5.82 -24.33 19.80
C MET A 17 -5.17 -23.86 21.11
N ALA A 18 -3.95 -24.33 21.41
CA ALA A 18 -3.18 -23.85 22.56
C ALA A 18 -2.86 -22.35 22.44
N THR A 19 -2.35 -21.90 21.29
CA THR A 19 -2.07 -20.47 21.03
C THR A 19 -3.32 -19.62 21.20
N LEU A 20 -4.44 -20.03 20.61
CA LEU A 20 -5.70 -19.29 20.72
C LEU A 20 -6.17 -19.18 22.17
N LEU A 21 -6.11 -20.28 22.93
CA LEU A 21 -6.53 -20.29 24.34
C LEU A 21 -5.64 -19.41 25.22
N VAL A 22 -4.32 -19.47 25.04
CA VAL A 22 -3.38 -18.65 25.82
C VAL A 22 -3.61 -17.17 25.56
N VAL A 23 -3.71 -16.75 24.29
CA VAL A 23 -3.93 -15.34 23.91
C VAL A 23 -5.29 -14.83 24.38
N LEU A 24 -6.35 -15.61 24.18
CA LEU A 24 -7.70 -15.21 24.61
C LEU A 24 -7.80 -15.12 26.13
N LYS A 25 -7.19 -16.06 26.88
CA LYS A 25 -7.16 -16.02 28.34
C LYS A 25 -6.40 -14.79 28.84
N TRP A 26 -5.28 -14.45 28.23
CA TRP A 26 -4.51 -13.25 28.56
C TRP A 26 -5.33 -11.96 28.35
N LEU A 27 -6.03 -11.84 27.21
CA LEU A 27 -6.90 -10.69 26.91
C LEU A 27 -8.09 -10.61 27.87
N GLN A 28 -8.77 -11.73 28.11
CA GLN A 28 -9.90 -11.80 29.04
C GLN A 28 -9.49 -11.50 30.48
N GLY A 29 -8.29 -11.89 30.89
CA GLY A 29 -7.73 -11.56 32.21
C GLY A 29 -7.63 -10.05 32.48
N HIS A 30 -7.60 -9.22 31.42
CA HIS A 30 -7.59 -7.76 31.48
C HIS A 30 -8.93 -7.14 31.08
N GLY A 31 -10.01 -7.93 31.00
CA GLY A 31 -11.35 -7.47 30.62
C GLY A 31 -11.51 -7.10 29.14
N VAL A 32 -10.62 -7.59 28.27
CA VAL A 32 -10.69 -7.34 26.82
C VAL A 32 -11.54 -8.41 26.14
N GLU A 33 -12.78 -8.07 25.81
CA GLU A 33 -13.75 -9.02 25.23
C GLU A 33 -14.12 -8.71 23.77
N ARG A 34 -14.00 -7.45 23.35
CA ARG A 34 -14.43 -6.99 22.02
C ARG A 34 -13.32 -7.17 21.00
N CYS A 35 -13.07 -8.42 20.64
CA CYS A 35 -12.07 -8.82 19.66
C CYS A 35 -12.71 -9.35 18.37
N ARG A 36 -12.06 -9.09 17.25
CA ARG A 36 -12.42 -9.57 15.91
C ARG A 36 -11.22 -10.24 15.29
N SER A 37 -11.44 -11.39 14.66
CA SER A 37 -10.38 -12.11 13.95
C SER A 37 -10.63 -12.11 12.46
N VAL A 38 -9.56 -12.26 11.69
CA VAL A 38 -9.62 -12.50 10.24
C VAL A 38 -9.99 -13.96 9.96
N THR A 39 -10.35 -14.26 8.72
CA THR A 39 -10.72 -15.62 8.32
C THR A 39 -9.61 -16.64 8.60
N THR A 40 -8.33 -16.28 8.40
CA THR A 40 -7.17 -17.15 8.71
C THR A 40 -6.89 -17.34 10.21
N ARG A 41 -7.61 -16.64 11.10
CA ARG A 41 -7.53 -16.74 12.57
C ARG A 41 -6.20 -16.37 13.23
N ASP A 42 -5.23 -15.91 12.45
CA ASP A 42 -3.87 -15.58 12.87
C ASP A 42 -3.67 -14.10 13.22
N PHE A 43 -4.70 -13.27 13.07
CA PHE A 43 -4.76 -11.92 13.62
C PHE A 43 -6.00 -11.72 14.47
N LEU A 44 -5.84 -10.91 15.52
CA LEU A 44 -6.90 -10.55 16.45
C LEU A 44 -6.84 -9.04 16.71
N GLU A 45 -7.88 -8.31 16.30
CA GLU A 45 -8.04 -6.88 16.57
C GLU A 45 -8.99 -6.71 17.74
N CYS A 46 -8.54 -6.05 18.82
CA CYS A 46 -9.34 -5.82 20.01
C CYS A 46 -9.44 -4.32 20.32
N HIS A 47 -10.60 -3.90 20.82
CA HIS A 47 -10.82 -2.52 21.25
C HIS A 47 -10.79 -2.42 22.78
N MET A 48 -9.97 -1.51 23.29
CA MET A 48 -9.85 -1.25 24.73
C MET A 48 -9.44 0.20 25.01
N PRO A 49 -9.66 0.73 26.22
CA PRO A 49 -9.09 2.00 26.66
C PRO A 49 -7.56 1.97 26.71
N ALA A 50 -6.90 3.11 26.46
CA ALA A 50 -5.43 3.22 26.51
C ALA A 50 -4.85 2.72 27.85
N ARG A 51 -5.49 3.05 28.98
CA ARG A 51 -5.09 2.56 30.30
C ARG A 51 -5.03 1.03 30.37
N VAL A 52 -6.03 0.33 29.83
CA VAL A 52 -6.05 -1.15 29.82
C VAL A 52 -4.95 -1.69 28.92
N ALA A 53 -4.69 -1.02 27.79
CA ALA A 53 -3.60 -1.40 26.90
C ALA A 53 -2.21 -1.24 27.54
N GLU A 54 -2.00 -0.20 28.36
CA GLU A 54 -0.74 0.00 29.12
C GLU A 54 -0.57 -1.04 30.24
N GLU A 55 -1.67 -1.45 30.89
CA GLU A 55 -1.66 -2.55 31.86
C GLU A 55 -1.36 -3.90 31.18
N LEU A 56 -1.97 -4.14 30.01
CA LEU A 56 -1.79 -5.34 29.19
C LEU A 56 -0.37 -5.46 28.61
N LEU A 57 0.27 -4.32 28.31
CA LEU A 57 1.57 -4.22 27.64
C LEU A 57 2.55 -3.41 28.49
N PRO A 58 3.10 -4.00 29.57
CA PRO A 58 4.01 -3.29 30.47
C PRO A 58 5.14 -2.58 29.72
N GLY A 59 5.35 -1.30 30.06
CA GLY A 59 6.35 -0.44 29.41
C GLY A 59 5.78 0.46 28.31
N ALA A 60 4.65 0.08 27.69
CA ALA A 60 3.95 0.96 26.76
C ALA A 60 3.40 2.20 27.48
N GLU A 61 3.48 3.36 26.81
CA GLU A 61 2.88 4.60 27.28
C GLU A 61 2.25 5.32 26.08
N PHE A 62 0.94 5.28 25.96
CA PHE A 62 0.26 5.82 24.79
C PHE A 62 0.13 7.34 24.88
N GLN A 63 0.73 8.02 23.91
CA GLN A 63 0.65 9.47 23.74
C GLN A 63 -0.02 9.81 22.41
N ARG A 64 -0.71 10.95 22.39
CA ARG A 64 -1.32 11.52 21.20
C ARG A 64 -0.34 12.44 20.50
N TYR A 65 -0.03 12.14 19.23
CA TYR A 65 0.82 12.95 18.36
C TYR A 65 -0.04 13.61 17.31
N VAL A 66 0.06 14.94 17.21
CA VAL A 66 -0.73 15.74 16.26
C VAL A 66 0.20 16.48 15.31
N LYS A 67 -0.08 16.39 14.01
CA LYS A 67 0.61 17.14 12.96
C LYS A 67 -0.37 17.62 11.90
N GLY A 68 -0.57 18.94 11.84
CA GLY A 68 -1.59 19.51 10.95
C GLY A 68 -2.99 19.02 11.31
N GLN A 69 -3.69 18.40 10.37
CA GLN A 69 -5.00 17.77 10.59
C GLN A 69 -4.92 16.30 11.04
N GLN A 70 -3.71 15.76 11.18
CA GLN A 70 -3.48 14.35 11.50
C GLN A 70 -3.27 14.16 13.00
N SER A 71 -3.86 13.10 13.54
CA SER A 71 -3.63 12.66 14.92
C SER A 71 -3.41 11.15 14.95
N VAL A 72 -2.42 10.69 15.70
CA VAL A 72 -2.15 9.27 15.97
C VAL A 72 -1.86 9.05 17.44
N VAL A 73 -2.14 7.84 17.92
CA VAL A 73 -1.84 7.42 19.30
C VAL A 73 -0.78 6.32 19.25
N ARG A 74 0.38 6.59 19.83
CA ARG A 74 1.56 5.71 19.78
C ARG A 74 2.30 5.70 21.12
N SER A 75 3.09 4.66 21.35
CA SER A 75 4.03 4.59 22.46
C SER A 75 5.45 4.91 22.00
N PRO A 76 6.14 5.91 22.59
CA PRO A 76 7.56 6.15 22.34
C PRO A 76 8.46 5.15 23.09
N ARG A 77 7.90 4.42 24.08
CA ARG A 77 8.61 3.41 24.86
C ARG A 77 8.34 2.01 24.31
N PRO A 78 9.33 1.09 24.41
CA PRO A 78 9.09 -0.31 24.10
C PRO A 78 8.07 -0.92 25.08
N TYR A 79 7.40 -1.98 24.64
CA TYR A 79 6.52 -2.77 25.48
C TYR A 79 7.14 -4.14 25.76
N SER A 80 6.59 -4.83 26.74
CA SER A 80 6.87 -6.23 27.04
C SER A 80 5.56 -7.01 27.15
N VAL A 81 5.65 -8.32 27.07
CA VAL A 81 4.53 -9.24 27.22
C VAL A 81 4.91 -10.33 28.23
N PRO A 82 3.93 -10.95 28.92
CA PRO A 82 4.21 -12.08 29.79
C PRO A 82 4.95 -13.22 29.06
N GLU A 83 5.82 -13.93 29.79
CA GLU A 83 6.60 -15.06 29.26
C GLU A 83 5.70 -16.16 28.69
N GLU A 84 4.49 -16.33 29.22
CA GLU A 84 3.55 -17.33 28.71
C GLU A 84 3.05 -17.04 27.29
N LEU A 85 3.29 -15.85 26.73
CA LEU A 85 2.96 -15.51 25.34
C LEU A 85 4.13 -15.74 24.37
N GLU A 86 5.31 -16.11 24.88
CA GLU A 86 6.44 -16.46 24.04
C GLU A 86 6.06 -17.63 23.10
N GLY A 87 6.32 -17.47 21.81
CA GLY A 87 5.91 -18.45 20.78
C GLY A 87 4.42 -18.43 20.41
N HIS A 88 3.59 -17.59 21.07
CA HIS A 88 2.17 -17.43 20.77
C HIS A 88 1.82 -16.08 20.15
N LEU A 89 2.71 -15.09 20.23
CA LEU A 89 2.52 -13.73 19.74
C LEU A 89 3.76 -13.22 18.99
N ASP A 90 3.59 -12.83 17.72
CA ASP A 90 4.70 -12.27 16.94
C ASP A 90 5.01 -10.81 17.32
N PHE A 91 3.97 -9.96 17.35
CA PHE A 91 4.06 -8.54 17.71
C PHE A 91 2.66 -7.97 18.02
N VAL A 92 2.63 -6.76 18.59
CA VAL A 92 1.40 -5.97 18.77
C VAL A 92 1.40 -4.79 17.79
N GLY A 93 0.42 -4.75 16.90
CA GLY A 93 0.28 -3.68 15.90
C GLY A 93 -0.14 -2.34 16.51
N GLY A 94 0.18 -1.24 15.83
CA GLY A 94 -0.32 0.08 16.21
C GLY A 94 0.42 0.79 17.35
N LEU A 95 1.48 0.20 17.91
CA LEU A 95 2.21 0.79 19.04
C LEU A 95 3.24 1.85 18.62
N HIS A 96 4.13 1.55 17.67
CA HIS A 96 5.31 2.40 17.42
C HIS A 96 5.31 3.07 16.03
N ARG A 97 4.81 2.37 15.00
CA ARG A 97 4.97 2.81 13.61
C ARG A 97 4.06 3.98 13.27
N PHE A 98 4.67 5.09 12.88
CA PHE A 98 3.94 6.22 12.31
C PHE A 98 3.64 5.91 10.84
N PRO A 99 2.44 6.25 10.35
CA PRO A 99 2.17 6.08 8.93
C PRO A 99 3.08 7.00 8.10
N ALA A 100 3.45 6.53 6.90
CA ALA A 100 4.33 7.28 6.01
C ALA A 100 3.78 8.70 5.71
N GLU A 101 4.68 9.68 5.76
CA GLU A 101 4.48 11.03 5.22
C GLU A 101 5.39 11.18 4.00
N ARG A 102 4.91 10.79 2.82
CA ARG A 102 5.61 11.15 1.58
C ARG A 102 5.16 12.54 1.14
N ARG A 103 6.10 13.48 1.10
CA ARG A 103 5.93 14.69 0.32
C ARG A 103 5.99 14.29 -1.14
N VAL A 104 4.86 14.38 -1.84
CA VAL A 104 4.88 14.49 -3.29
C VAL A 104 5.81 15.67 -3.61
N LEU A 105 6.96 15.41 -4.20
CA LEU A 105 7.83 16.47 -4.71
C LEU A 105 7.12 17.09 -5.91
N SER A 106 6.19 18.01 -5.66
CA SER A 106 5.65 18.86 -6.71
C SER A 106 6.72 19.88 -7.08
N ARG A 107 7.45 19.62 -8.17
CA ARG A 107 8.08 20.58 -9.11
C ARG A 107 8.92 19.78 -10.12
N ALA A 108 8.84 20.00 -11.42
CA ALA A 108 8.74 21.29 -12.10
C ALA A 108 7.93 21.21 -13.41
N TRP A 109 6.85 21.99 -13.51
CA TRP A 109 6.74 22.81 -14.72
C TRP A 109 7.86 23.83 -14.61
N GLY A 110 8.88 23.68 -15.45
CA GLY A 110 9.80 24.78 -15.70
C GLY A 110 8.96 26.00 -16.07
N ASP A 111 9.11 27.04 -15.28
CA ASP A 111 8.59 28.37 -15.55
C ASP A 111 8.97 28.75 -16.99
N THR A 112 8.00 28.71 -17.91
CA THR A 112 8.16 29.23 -19.27
C THR A 112 7.96 30.74 -19.21
N GLY A 113 8.84 31.39 -18.46
CA GLY A 113 8.88 32.83 -18.32
C GLY A 113 9.88 33.45 -19.29
N GLN A 114 9.64 33.39 -20.61
CA GLN A 114 10.16 34.41 -21.54
C GLN A 114 9.28 34.51 -22.81
N PRO A 115 8.65 35.67 -23.08
CA PRO A 115 8.00 35.96 -24.35
C PRO A 115 9.00 36.58 -25.35
N GLY A 116 9.15 35.94 -26.52
CA GLY A 116 9.56 36.58 -27.77
C GLY A 116 11.07 36.68 -28.07
N GLY A 117 11.45 36.21 -29.27
CA GLY A 117 12.75 36.48 -29.89
C GLY A 117 13.03 35.49 -31.04
N GLY A 118 12.85 35.93 -32.29
CA GLY A 118 12.82 35.06 -33.46
C GLY A 118 14.17 34.58 -33.99
N GLY A 119 14.12 33.65 -34.95
CA GLY A 119 15.29 33.28 -35.76
C GLY A 119 15.26 31.88 -36.37
N GLY A 120 14.70 31.76 -37.58
CA GLY A 120 15.28 30.95 -38.68
C GLY A 120 15.29 29.42 -38.62
N GLY A 121 14.40 28.80 -39.41
CA GLY A 121 14.73 27.75 -40.37
C GLY A 121 15.24 26.38 -39.88
N GLY A 122 14.36 25.38 -39.89
CA GLY A 122 14.74 23.95 -39.86
C GLY A 122 13.57 23.04 -39.49
N GLY A 123 12.94 22.40 -40.47
CA GLY A 123 11.78 21.53 -40.30
C GLY A 123 12.07 20.19 -39.64
N GLY A 124 12.33 20.19 -38.34
CA GLY A 124 12.23 19.02 -37.47
C GLY A 124 10.97 19.14 -36.62
N ARG A 125 10.07 18.15 -36.69
CA ARG A 125 8.96 18.03 -35.73
C ARG A 125 9.56 17.73 -34.35
N VAL A 126 9.95 18.77 -33.62
CA VAL A 126 10.22 18.65 -32.19
C VAL A 126 8.86 18.41 -31.54
N GLY A 127 8.53 17.13 -31.31
CA GLY A 127 7.29 16.75 -30.65
C GLY A 127 7.26 17.41 -29.27
N PHE A 128 6.32 18.34 -29.06
CA PHE A 128 5.97 18.81 -27.73
C PHE A 128 5.43 17.61 -26.94
N HIS A 129 6.26 17.00 -26.11
CA HIS A 129 5.87 15.90 -25.26
C HIS A 129 5.48 16.47 -23.89
N LEU A 130 4.19 16.60 -23.62
CA LEU A 130 3.62 17.23 -22.40
C LEU A 130 3.80 16.40 -21.11
N GLY A 131 4.70 15.42 -21.11
CA GLY A 131 4.84 14.39 -20.07
C GLY A 131 4.46 12.99 -20.55
N VAL A 132 4.53 12.00 -19.66
CA VAL A 132 4.12 10.62 -19.95
C VAL A 132 2.59 10.55 -19.85
N THR A 133 1.94 10.00 -20.89
CA THR A 133 0.48 9.81 -20.95
C THR A 133 0.17 8.33 -21.22
N PRO A 134 -1.08 7.88 -21.03
CA PRO A 134 -1.52 6.53 -21.41
C PRO A 134 -1.10 6.10 -22.82
N SER A 135 -1.27 6.96 -23.83
CA SER A 135 -0.86 6.64 -25.21
C SER A 135 0.64 6.43 -25.34
N VAL A 136 1.45 7.19 -24.60
CA VAL A 136 2.92 7.09 -24.62
C VAL A 136 3.38 5.78 -24.01
N LEU A 137 2.82 5.40 -22.86
CA LEU A 137 3.13 4.11 -22.23
C LEU A 137 2.72 2.95 -23.11
N ARG A 138 1.48 2.98 -23.65
CA ARG A 138 0.98 1.92 -24.53
C ARG A 138 1.86 1.80 -25.77
N GLN A 139 2.23 2.90 -26.41
CA GLN A 139 3.14 2.88 -27.55
C GLN A 139 4.51 2.31 -27.17
N ARG A 140 5.10 2.78 -26.05
CA ARG A 140 6.43 2.35 -25.59
C ARG A 140 6.50 0.87 -25.27
N TYR A 141 5.44 0.31 -24.69
CA TYR A 141 5.34 -1.10 -24.33
C TYR A 141 4.61 -1.94 -25.40
N ASN A 142 4.53 -1.44 -26.64
CA ASN A 142 3.96 -2.14 -27.81
C ASN A 142 2.51 -2.64 -27.62
N MET A 143 1.70 -1.90 -26.87
CA MET A 143 0.28 -2.18 -26.65
C MET A 143 -0.56 -1.51 -27.74
N THR A 144 -1.27 -2.31 -28.51
CA THR A 144 -2.22 -1.89 -29.54
C THR A 144 -3.55 -1.45 -28.92
N GLY A 145 -4.45 -0.86 -29.72
CA GLY A 145 -5.80 -0.53 -29.26
C GLY A 145 -6.66 -1.76 -28.91
N GLY A 146 -6.28 -2.96 -29.38
CA GLY A 146 -6.96 -4.22 -29.07
C GLY A 146 -6.44 -4.91 -27.80
N ASP A 147 -5.30 -4.48 -27.25
CA ASP A 147 -4.70 -5.07 -26.05
C ASP A 147 -5.39 -4.52 -24.79
N VAL A 148 -6.62 -5.00 -24.58
CA VAL A 148 -7.49 -4.65 -23.47
C VAL A 148 -8.13 -5.90 -22.88
N GLY A 149 -8.60 -5.82 -21.63
CA GLY A 149 -9.29 -6.90 -20.95
C GLY A 149 -10.53 -7.36 -21.70
N MET A 150 -10.60 -8.66 -22.00
CA MET A 150 -11.76 -9.31 -22.62
C MET A 150 -12.34 -10.45 -21.78
N VAL A 151 -11.58 -10.95 -20.81
CA VAL A 151 -11.96 -12.12 -20.02
C VAL A 151 -12.86 -11.68 -18.86
N PRO A 152 -14.10 -12.20 -18.77
CA PRO A 152 -14.96 -11.92 -17.64
C PRO A 152 -14.35 -12.49 -16.35
N ASN A 153 -14.60 -11.83 -15.22
CA ASN A 153 -14.07 -12.19 -13.89
C ASN A 153 -12.54 -12.04 -13.72
N ASN A 154 -11.84 -11.43 -14.69
CA ASN A 154 -10.52 -10.88 -14.42
C ASN A 154 -10.66 -9.51 -13.75
N SER A 155 -9.87 -9.26 -12.72
CA SER A 155 -9.89 -8.00 -11.97
C SER A 155 -8.51 -7.65 -11.43
N GLN A 156 -8.30 -6.36 -11.22
CA GLN A 156 -7.07 -5.77 -10.69
C GLN A 156 -7.39 -4.76 -9.59
N ALA A 157 -6.38 -4.35 -8.83
CA ALA A 157 -6.51 -3.39 -7.77
C ALA A 157 -5.28 -2.50 -7.65
N CYS A 158 -5.51 -1.28 -7.15
CA CYS A 158 -4.46 -0.45 -6.58
C CYS A 158 -4.71 -0.24 -5.08
N ALA A 159 -3.63 -0.12 -4.31
CA ALA A 159 -3.69 0.17 -2.88
C ALA A 159 -2.71 1.29 -2.52
N GLN A 160 -3.22 2.30 -1.81
CA GLN A 160 -2.45 3.43 -1.33
C GLN A 160 -2.82 3.76 0.11
N PHE A 161 -1.85 4.31 0.85
CA PHE A 161 -1.92 4.49 2.30
C PHE A 161 -1.67 5.92 2.76
N LEU A 162 -1.55 6.85 1.81
CA LEU A 162 -1.46 8.26 2.10
C LEU A 162 -2.86 8.80 2.45
N GLU A 163 -2.92 9.93 3.15
CA GLU A 163 -4.20 10.63 3.37
C GLU A 163 -4.63 11.40 2.13
N GLN A 164 -4.79 10.68 1.04
CA GLN A 164 -5.21 11.17 -0.25
C GLN A 164 -6.44 10.37 -0.67
N TYR A 165 -7.45 11.07 -1.17
CA TYR A 165 -8.71 10.46 -1.56
C TYR A 165 -8.72 10.23 -3.07
N PHE A 166 -9.39 9.15 -3.47
CA PHE A 166 -9.66 8.87 -4.88
C PHE A 166 -10.99 9.53 -5.25
N HIS A 167 -11.02 10.27 -6.36
CA HIS A 167 -12.25 10.91 -6.84
C HIS A 167 -12.65 10.29 -8.18
N GLN A 168 -13.86 9.74 -8.22
CA GLN A 168 -14.40 9.08 -9.42
C GLN A 168 -14.61 10.07 -10.58
N ALA A 169 -14.85 11.35 -10.29
CA ALA A 169 -14.99 12.38 -11.33
C ALA A 169 -13.65 12.61 -12.05
N ASP A 170 -12.55 12.70 -11.30
CA ASP A 170 -11.20 12.93 -11.83
C ASP A 170 -10.80 11.77 -12.76
N LEU A 171 -11.05 10.52 -12.37
CA LEU A 171 -10.81 9.36 -13.24
C LEU A 171 -11.63 9.41 -14.54
N ALA A 172 -12.90 9.83 -14.46
CA ALA A 172 -13.75 9.92 -15.65
C ALA A 172 -13.24 11.00 -16.61
N GLU A 173 -12.81 12.15 -16.08
CA GLU A 173 -12.19 13.22 -16.85
C GLU A 173 -10.85 12.78 -17.46
N PHE A 174 -9.98 12.13 -16.67
CA PHE A 174 -8.72 11.57 -17.15
C PHE A 174 -8.93 10.61 -18.33
N MET A 175 -9.88 9.69 -18.22
CA MET A 175 -10.20 8.74 -19.29
C MET A 175 -10.81 9.43 -20.51
N GLN A 176 -11.59 10.49 -20.32
CA GLN A 176 -12.09 11.31 -21.42
C GLN A 176 -10.95 12.02 -22.17
N LEU A 177 -9.93 12.50 -21.45
CA LEU A 177 -8.79 13.20 -22.04
C LEU A 177 -7.80 12.23 -22.72
N PHE A 178 -7.44 11.13 -22.07
CA PHE A 178 -6.31 10.28 -22.47
C PHE A 178 -6.69 8.86 -22.92
N GLY A 179 -7.92 8.40 -22.65
CA GLY A 179 -8.36 7.04 -22.96
C GLY A 179 -8.92 6.83 -24.38
N LYS A 180 -9.03 7.88 -25.20
CA LYS A 180 -9.75 7.81 -26.49
C LYS A 180 -9.18 6.81 -27.50
N SER A 181 -7.92 6.39 -27.37
CA SER A 181 -7.26 5.51 -28.33
C SER A 181 -7.41 4.01 -28.04
N PHE A 182 -8.13 3.62 -26.97
CA PHE A 182 -8.37 2.22 -26.61
C PHE A 182 -9.70 2.07 -25.83
N PRO A 183 -10.38 0.91 -25.91
CA PRO A 183 -11.52 0.62 -25.05
C PRO A 183 -11.13 0.65 -23.57
N HIS A 184 -11.91 1.35 -22.74
CA HIS A 184 -11.61 1.53 -21.32
C HIS A 184 -12.88 1.64 -20.49
N LEU A 185 -12.73 1.39 -19.18
CA LEU A 185 -13.72 1.74 -18.18
C LEU A 185 -13.38 3.12 -17.63
N SER A 186 -14.39 3.93 -17.34
CA SER A 186 -14.25 5.24 -16.70
C SER A 186 -14.65 5.22 -15.22
N GLN A 187 -15.01 4.05 -14.69
CA GLN A 187 -15.44 3.84 -13.31
C GLN A 187 -14.76 2.64 -12.68
N VAL A 188 -14.41 2.77 -11.40
CA VAL A 188 -13.92 1.64 -10.59
C VAL A 188 -15.11 0.79 -10.17
N GLU A 189 -14.91 -0.53 -10.09
CA GLU A 189 -15.99 -1.43 -9.68
C GLU A 189 -16.28 -1.31 -8.17
N ARG A 190 -15.21 -1.12 -7.38
CA ARG A 190 -15.31 -1.10 -5.92
C ARG A 190 -14.25 -0.21 -5.30
N VAL A 191 -14.65 0.54 -4.28
CA VAL A 191 -13.72 1.19 -3.36
C VAL A 191 -13.83 0.48 -2.02
N VAL A 192 -12.68 0.02 -1.49
CA VAL A 192 -12.58 -0.70 -0.22
C VAL A 192 -11.87 0.20 0.79
N GLY A 193 -12.47 0.36 1.97
CA GLY A 193 -12.00 1.24 3.03
C GLY A 193 -12.83 2.53 3.13
N HIS A 194 -12.33 3.52 3.88
CA HIS A 194 -13.05 4.77 4.11
C HIS A 194 -12.65 5.84 3.09
N GLN A 195 -13.63 6.35 2.33
CA GLN A 195 -13.48 7.58 1.56
C GLN A 195 -14.12 8.71 2.35
N GLY A 196 -13.29 9.56 2.94
CA GLY A 196 -13.70 10.85 3.49
C GLY A 196 -14.03 11.84 2.37
N ARG A 197 -14.51 13.03 2.75
CA ARG A 197 -14.78 14.15 1.81
C ARG A 197 -13.52 15.00 1.52
N GLY A 198 -12.34 14.44 1.72
CA GLY A 198 -11.09 15.20 1.57
C GLY A 198 -10.73 15.42 0.10
N LYS A 199 -9.73 16.28 -0.12
CA LYS A 199 -9.25 16.61 -1.46
C LYS A 199 -8.67 15.37 -2.14
N ALA A 200 -8.93 15.24 -3.43
CA ALA A 200 -8.20 14.30 -4.27
C ALA A 200 -6.69 14.56 -4.12
N GLY A 201 -5.92 13.48 -4.04
CA GLY A 201 -4.47 13.58 -4.00
C GLY A 201 -3.84 13.01 -5.25
N LEU A 202 -2.65 13.53 -5.59
CA LEU A 202 -1.94 13.14 -6.80
C LEU A 202 -1.64 11.64 -6.83
N GLU A 203 -1.16 11.06 -5.72
CA GLU A 203 -0.81 9.64 -5.62
C GLU A 203 -2.06 8.76 -5.82
N ALA A 204 -3.13 9.10 -5.10
CA ALA A 204 -4.37 8.33 -5.14
C ALA A 204 -5.07 8.38 -6.51
N SER A 205 -4.81 9.42 -7.31
CA SER A 205 -5.30 9.53 -8.69
C SER A 205 -4.37 8.82 -9.66
N LEU A 206 -3.05 9.00 -9.50
CA LEU A 206 -2.02 8.41 -10.36
C LEU A 206 -2.14 6.88 -10.42
N ASP A 207 -2.24 6.21 -9.26
CA ASP A 207 -2.26 4.74 -9.18
C ASP A 207 -3.43 4.15 -9.99
N VAL A 208 -4.63 4.71 -9.83
CA VAL A 208 -5.86 4.20 -10.46
C VAL A 208 -5.95 4.59 -11.94
N GLU A 209 -5.58 5.82 -12.29
CA GLU A 209 -5.61 6.32 -13.68
C GLU A 209 -4.70 5.50 -14.58
N TYR A 210 -3.49 5.19 -14.10
CA TYR A 210 -2.50 4.46 -14.88
C TYR A 210 -2.72 2.95 -14.89
N ILE A 211 -3.14 2.32 -13.78
CA ILE A 211 -3.46 0.88 -13.80
C ILE A 211 -4.66 0.60 -14.72
N MET A 212 -5.64 1.49 -14.79
CA MET A 212 -6.78 1.38 -15.70
C MET A 212 -6.46 1.76 -17.15
N SER A 213 -5.28 2.33 -17.40
CA SER A 213 -4.80 2.67 -18.75
C SER A 213 -3.95 1.56 -19.37
N THR A 214 -3.09 0.93 -18.57
CA THR A 214 -2.25 -0.20 -19.00
C THR A 214 -3.04 -1.51 -18.89
N GLY A 215 -3.72 -1.75 -17.77
CA GLY A 215 -4.74 -2.79 -17.60
C GLY A 215 -6.12 -2.33 -18.06
N ALA A 216 -6.22 -1.83 -19.30
CA ALA A 216 -7.45 -1.24 -19.81
C ALA A 216 -8.59 -2.26 -19.93
N ASN A 217 -9.82 -1.79 -19.69
CA ASN A 217 -11.06 -2.59 -19.74
C ASN A 217 -11.10 -3.80 -18.78
N ILE A 218 -10.43 -3.69 -17.63
CA ILE A 218 -10.43 -4.69 -16.55
C ILE A 218 -11.13 -4.09 -15.32
N SER A 219 -11.95 -4.90 -14.65
CA SER A 219 -12.56 -4.53 -13.36
C SER A 219 -11.48 -4.09 -12.38
N THR A 220 -11.60 -2.87 -11.86
CA THR A 220 -10.56 -2.29 -11.00
C THR A 220 -11.14 -1.91 -9.65
N TRP A 221 -10.46 -2.33 -8.58
CA TRP A 221 -10.77 -1.94 -7.22
C TRP A 221 -9.75 -0.94 -6.69
N VAL A 222 -10.19 -0.04 -5.82
CA VAL A 222 -9.32 0.92 -5.11
C VAL A 222 -9.37 0.61 -3.63
N PHE A 223 -8.23 0.23 -3.05
CA PHE A 223 -8.07 0.15 -1.60
C PHE A 223 -7.56 1.49 -1.10
N SER A 224 -8.41 2.20 -0.35
CA SER A 224 -8.08 3.48 0.25
C SER A 224 -8.52 3.48 1.70
N ASN A 225 -7.56 3.61 2.60
CA ASN A 225 -7.82 3.71 4.03
C ASN A 225 -7.49 5.13 4.55
N ALA A 226 -7.89 6.14 3.78
CA ALA A 226 -7.77 7.53 4.17
C ALA A 226 -8.80 7.88 5.28
N GLY A 227 -8.47 8.80 6.19
CA GLY A 227 -9.32 9.09 7.37
C GLY A 227 -9.01 8.22 8.58
N ARG A 228 -7.75 8.25 9.01
CA ARG A 228 -7.11 7.32 9.95
C ARG A 228 -7.87 7.13 11.28
N HIS A 229 -7.94 5.87 11.72
CA HIS A 229 -8.10 5.56 13.15
C HIS A 229 -6.74 5.66 13.83
N GLU A 230 -6.68 6.38 14.95
CA GLU A 230 -5.44 6.85 15.58
C GLU A 230 -4.46 5.73 15.95
N SER A 231 -4.94 4.50 16.17
CA SER A 231 -4.14 3.33 16.55
C SER A 231 -3.78 2.39 15.39
N GLN A 232 -4.34 2.56 14.19
CA GLN A 232 -4.15 1.60 13.10
C GLN A 232 -2.90 1.93 12.26
N GLU A 233 -2.26 0.88 11.74
CA GLU A 233 -1.28 0.96 10.67
C GLU A 233 -1.98 0.63 9.35
N PRO A 234 -2.14 1.60 8.42
CA PRO A 234 -2.98 1.41 7.24
C PRO A 234 -2.54 0.26 6.33
N PHE A 235 -1.22 0.06 6.20
CA PHE A 235 -0.66 -1.03 5.40
C PHE A 235 -0.96 -2.41 6.00
N LEU A 236 -0.77 -2.57 7.32
CA LEU A 236 -1.13 -3.82 7.99
C LEU A 236 -2.64 -4.09 7.87
N ALA A 237 -3.49 -3.08 8.03
CA ALA A 237 -4.93 -3.24 7.89
C ALA A 237 -5.34 -3.77 6.50
N TRP A 238 -4.72 -3.27 5.43
CA TRP A 238 -4.93 -3.81 4.07
C TRP A 238 -4.47 -5.27 3.95
N LEU A 239 -3.32 -5.60 4.51
CA LEU A 239 -2.82 -6.97 4.52
C LEU A 239 -3.78 -7.93 5.24
N LEU A 240 -4.39 -7.48 6.35
CA LEU A 240 -5.44 -8.23 7.07
C LEU A 240 -6.68 -8.46 6.22
N LEU A 241 -7.08 -7.49 5.39
CA LEU A 241 -8.22 -7.64 4.48
C LEU A 241 -7.97 -8.74 3.46
N LEU A 242 -6.74 -8.87 2.95
CA LEU A 242 -6.41 -9.98 2.05
C LEU A 242 -6.71 -11.32 2.72
N SER A 243 -6.32 -11.48 3.98
CA SER A 243 -6.57 -12.68 4.80
C SER A 243 -8.02 -12.82 5.31
N ASN A 244 -8.93 -11.91 4.92
CA ASN A 244 -10.33 -11.91 5.35
C ASN A 244 -11.34 -11.91 4.20
N MET A 245 -10.89 -11.79 2.95
CA MET A 245 -11.74 -11.75 1.76
C MET A 245 -11.46 -12.94 0.85
N SER A 246 -12.45 -13.80 0.63
CA SER A 246 -12.32 -15.01 -0.20
C SER A 246 -12.15 -14.67 -1.69
N SER A 247 -12.84 -13.63 -2.17
CA SER A 247 -12.73 -13.10 -3.53
C SER A 247 -12.00 -11.76 -3.52
N LEU A 248 -10.87 -11.72 -4.23
CA LEU A 248 -9.99 -10.57 -4.38
C LEU A 248 -9.58 -10.42 -5.85
N PRO A 249 -9.21 -9.20 -6.27
CA PRO A 249 -8.54 -9.00 -7.54
C PRO A 249 -7.23 -9.79 -7.65
N TRP A 250 -6.90 -10.26 -8.85
CA TRP A 250 -5.74 -11.14 -9.05
C TRP A 250 -4.42 -10.39 -8.99
N VAL A 251 -4.43 -9.11 -9.37
CA VAL A 251 -3.25 -8.25 -9.43
C VAL A 251 -3.47 -7.04 -8.52
N HIS A 252 -2.52 -6.79 -7.62
CA HIS A 252 -2.49 -5.64 -6.73
C HIS A 252 -1.23 -4.81 -6.99
N SER A 253 -1.41 -3.55 -7.40
CA SER A 253 -0.32 -2.56 -7.46
C SER A 253 -0.35 -1.72 -6.19
N VAL A 254 0.79 -1.61 -5.51
CA VAL A 254 0.85 -1.04 -4.16
C VAL A 254 1.96 0.01 -4.07
N SER A 255 1.55 1.25 -3.80
CA SER A 255 2.44 2.41 -3.63
C SER A 255 2.71 2.62 -2.13
N TYR A 256 3.59 1.79 -1.56
CA TYR A 256 4.00 1.84 -0.16
C TYR A 256 5.46 1.44 0.01
N GLY A 257 6.14 2.08 0.96
CA GLY A 257 7.43 1.58 1.42
C GLY A 257 7.99 2.38 2.58
N ASP A 258 8.52 1.66 3.57
CA ASP A 258 9.29 2.17 4.70
C ASP A 258 10.78 1.81 4.53
N ASP A 259 11.66 2.52 5.23
CA ASP A 259 13.06 2.11 5.34
C ASP A 259 13.15 0.77 6.10
N GLU A 260 13.76 -0.27 5.52
CA GLU A 260 13.76 -1.61 6.12
C GLU A 260 14.37 -1.63 7.53
N ASP A 261 15.39 -0.82 7.78
CA ASP A 261 16.05 -0.72 9.09
C ASP A 261 15.22 -0.01 10.18
N SER A 262 14.09 0.60 9.80
CA SER A 262 13.16 1.19 10.77
C SER A 262 12.17 0.16 11.35
N LEU A 263 12.12 -1.04 10.77
CA LEU A 263 11.14 -2.07 11.10
C LEU A 263 11.72 -3.15 12.02
N SER A 264 10.89 -3.69 12.92
CA SER A 264 11.31 -4.81 13.76
C SER A 264 11.40 -6.10 12.94
N LEU A 265 12.31 -6.99 13.33
CA LEU A 265 12.46 -8.29 12.67
C LEU A 265 11.16 -9.11 12.70
N SER A 266 10.44 -9.10 13.84
CA SER A 266 9.15 -9.79 13.98
C SER A 266 8.10 -9.28 13.00
N TYR A 267 8.02 -7.96 12.80
CA TYR A 267 7.11 -7.35 11.84
C TYR A 267 7.47 -7.74 10.41
N LEU A 268 8.76 -7.62 10.06
CA LEU A 268 9.28 -7.98 8.74
C LEU A 268 9.02 -9.45 8.38
N GLN A 269 9.24 -10.36 9.33
CA GLN A 269 9.00 -11.80 9.14
C GLN A 269 7.51 -12.10 8.99
N ARG A 270 6.66 -11.49 9.83
CA ARG A 270 5.22 -11.70 9.77
C ARG A 270 4.60 -11.13 8.49
N VAL A 271 4.93 -9.90 8.10
CA VAL A 271 4.44 -9.34 6.83
C VAL A 271 4.90 -10.19 5.64
N ASN A 272 6.13 -10.69 5.64
CA ASN A 272 6.59 -11.62 4.62
C ASN A 272 5.76 -12.92 4.58
N ALA A 273 5.35 -13.45 5.73
CA ALA A 273 4.45 -14.60 5.80
C ALA A 273 3.07 -14.29 5.18
N GLU A 274 2.54 -13.10 5.38
CA GLU A 274 1.29 -12.67 4.73
C GLU A 274 1.42 -12.55 3.20
N PHE A 275 2.58 -12.13 2.69
CA PHE A 275 2.84 -12.16 1.25
C PHE A 275 2.98 -13.58 0.70
N MET A 276 3.62 -14.49 1.45
CA MET A 276 3.62 -15.92 1.11
C MET A 276 2.20 -16.49 1.07
N LYS A 277 1.34 -16.10 2.01
CA LYS A 277 -0.09 -16.44 2.02
C LYS A 277 -0.82 -15.91 0.78
N ALA A 278 -0.57 -14.66 0.40
CA ALA A 278 -1.14 -14.08 -0.83
C ALA A 278 -0.68 -14.82 -2.10
N ALA A 279 0.62 -15.13 -2.19
CA ALA A 279 1.20 -15.89 -3.30
C ALA A 279 0.63 -17.32 -3.37
N ALA A 280 0.43 -17.99 -2.23
CA ALA A 280 -0.19 -19.31 -2.18
C ALA A 280 -1.63 -19.31 -2.71
N ARG A 281 -2.33 -18.19 -2.58
CA ARG A 281 -3.68 -17.94 -3.15
C ARG A 281 -3.65 -17.47 -4.61
N GLY A 282 -2.47 -17.33 -5.21
CA GLY A 282 -2.31 -16.92 -6.61
C GLY A 282 -2.48 -15.43 -6.87
N LEU A 283 -2.37 -14.61 -5.83
CA LEU A 283 -2.36 -13.17 -5.97
C LEU A 283 -0.99 -12.70 -6.45
N THR A 284 -0.99 -11.76 -7.40
CA THR A 284 0.21 -11.03 -7.82
C THR A 284 0.21 -9.69 -7.12
N ILE A 285 1.26 -9.41 -6.35
CA ILE A 285 1.41 -8.12 -5.66
C ILE A 285 2.68 -7.46 -6.15
N LEU A 286 2.56 -6.22 -6.62
CA LEU A 286 3.65 -5.40 -7.10
C LEU A 286 3.83 -4.20 -6.17
N PHE A 287 5.08 -3.96 -5.76
CA PHE A 287 5.44 -2.81 -4.94
C PHE A 287 6.36 -1.87 -5.71
N ALA A 288 6.17 -0.56 -5.52
CA ALA A 288 7.14 0.42 -5.99
C ALA A 288 8.48 0.25 -5.25
N SER A 289 9.60 0.26 -5.97
CA SER A 289 10.94 0.15 -5.35
C SER A 289 11.33 1.39 -4.52
N GLY A 290 10.68 2.52 -4.78
CA GLY A 290 10.85 3.79 -4.08
C GLY A 290 11.59 4.85 -4.89
N ASP A 291 11.43 6.10 -4.48
CA ASP A 291 11.87 7.27 -5.27
C ASP A 291 13.22 7.84 -4.83
N ALA A 292 13.94 7.14 -3.94
CA ALA A 292 15.19 7.60 -3.31
C ALA A 292 16.45 6.91 -3.88
N GLY A 293 16.32 6.22 -5.03
CA GLY A 293 17.40 5.39 -5.57
C GLY A 293 17.83 4.31 -4.57
N ALA A 294 19.13 4.15 -4.34
CA ALA A 294 19.66 3.20 -3.35
C ALA A 294 19.39 3.59 -1.88
N GLY A 295 18.80 4.77 -1.65
CA GLY A 295 18.67 5.36 -0.32
C GLY A 295 20.01 5.74 0.29
N CYS A 296 19.98 6.40 1.45
CA CYS A 296 21.19 6.76 2.19
C CYS A 296 20.93 6.67 3.68
N ARG A 297 21.74 5.88 4.38
CA ARG A 297 21.74 5.76 5.83
C ARG A 297 23.09 6.18 6.38
N ARG A 298 23.07 7.10 7.35
CA ARG A 298 24.26 7.45 8.13
C ARG A 298 24.42 6.44 9.27
N VAL A 299 25.55 5.73 9.28
CA VAL A 299 25.90 4.80 10.35
C VAL A 299 26.80 5.46 11.38
N ALA A 300 26.84 4.89 12.59
CA ALA A 300 27.73 5.34 13.65
C ALA A 300 29.19 5.33 13.13
N GLY A 301 29.93 6.42 13.38
CA GLY A 301 31.27 6.62 12.81
C GLY A 301 31.32 7.49 11.55
N GLY A 302 30.17 7.96 11.04
CA GLY A 302 30.12 8.96 9.97
C GLY A 302 30.11 8.40 8.55
N ASN A 303 30.19 7.08 8.38
CA ASN A 303 30.04 6.43 7.08
C ASN A 303 28.58 6.46 6.60
N HIS A 304 28.42 6.37 5.28
CA HIS A 304 27.12 6.23 4.62
C HIS A 304 27.01 4.85 3.99
N THR A 305 25.83 4.23 4.09
CA THR A 305 25.50 2.97 3.44
C THR A 305 24.18 3.12 2.68
N PHE A 306 23.94 2.23 1.73
CA PHE A 306 22.62 2.12 1.09
C PHE A 306 21.54 1.76 2.12
N ARG A 307 20.31 2.14 1.80
CA ARG A 307 19.15 2.01 2.67
C ARG A 307 17.99 1.40 1.88
N PRO A 308 17.82 0.07 1.90
CA PRO A 308 16.75 -0.58 1.16
C PRO A 308 15.37 -0.25 1.75
N SER A 309 14.35 -0.30 0.89
CA SER A 309 12.94 -0.11 1.25
C SER A 309 12.23 -1.46 1.39
N PHE A 310 11.28 -1.52 2.32
CA PHE A 310 10.38 -2.66 2.52
C PHE A 310 8.95 -2.20 2.24
N PRO A 311 8.08 -2.99 1.57
CA PRO A 311 8.24 -4.40 1.18
C PRO A 311 9.16 -4.74 0.00
N ALA A 312 9.53 -3.75 -0.82
CA ALA A 312 10.23 -3.97 -2.10
C ALA A 312 11.53 -4.80 -2.03
N SER A 313 12.20 -4.88 -0.87
CA SER A 313 13.42 -5.69 -0.69
C SER A 313 13.19 -7.21 -0.61
N ARG A 314 11.95 -7.71 -0.65
CA ARG A 314 11.64 -9.14 -0.43
C ARG A 314 11.41 -9.95 -1.71
N TRP A 315 11.80 -11.23 -1.62
CA TRP A 315 11.88 -12.16 -2.75
C TRP A 315 10.53 -12.73 -3.23
N VAL A 316 9.48 -12.60 -2.43
CA VAL A 316 8.14 -13.11 -2.76
C VAL A 316 7.39 -12.13 -3.69
N GLU A 317 7.92 -10.92 -3.86
CA GLU A 317 7.27 -9.80 -4.53
C GLU A 317 7.99 -9.43 -5.82
N VAL A 318 7.26 -8.71 -6.70
CA VAL A 318 7.87 -8.03 -7.85
C VAL A 318 8.02 -6.55 -7.52
N ALA A 319 9.26 -6.12 -7.32
CA ALA A 319 9.59 -4.70 -7.22
C ALA A 319 9.58 -4.06 -8.62
N VAL A 320 8.91 -2.92 -8.76
CA VAL A 320 8.83 -2.17 -10.03
C VAL A 320 9.63 -0.87 -9.91
N GLU A 321 10.52 -0.65 -10.88
CA GLU A 321 11.40 0.52 -10.96
C GLU A 321 10.88 1.53 -12.00
N GLY A 322 11.16 2.82 -11.74
CA GLY A 322 10.96 3.88 -12.72
C GLY A 322 12.07 3.92 -13.76
N LEU A 323 11.71 3.98 -15.05
CA LEU A 323 12.66 4.20 -16.15
C LEU A 323 12.43 5.58 -16.78
N LEU A 324 13.50 6.34 -16.99
CA LEU A 324 13.45 7.57 -17.79
C LEU A 324 13.57 7.21 -19.27
N GLY A 325 12.52 7.50 -20.05
CA GLY A 325 12.56 7.40 -21.50
C GLY A 325 13.14 8.68 -22.10
N THR A 326 14.30 8.60 -22.76
CA THR A 326 14.72 9.65 -23.70
C THR A 326 14.00 9.42 -25.02
N GLY A 327 13.27 10.44 -25.50
CA GLY A 327 12.57 10.37 -26.78
C GLY A 327 13.54 10.09 -27.92
N GLY A 328 13.20 9.11 -28.77
CA GLY A 328 13.88 8.79 -30.02
C GLY A 328 12.89 8.79 -31.16
#